data_AF-A0A350ZX97-F1
#
_entry.id   AF-A0A350ZX97-F1
#
_cell.length_a   1.000
_cell.length_b   1.000
_cell.length_c   1.000
_cell.angle_alpha   90.00
_cell.angle_beta   90.00
_cell.angle_gamma   90.00
#
_symmetry.space_group_name_H-M   'P 1'
#
loop_
_entity.id
_entity.type
_entity.pdbx_description
1 polymer ?
#
loop_
_entity_poly.entity_id
_entity_poly.type
_entity_poly.pdbx_seq_one_letter_code
_entity_poly.pdbx_strand_id
1 'polypeptide(L)' 'VEKVTVAAVRDAWQRRIRPDQLITVIAGGDGDRAPDAAATPSAAITDGAN' A
#
# COMPACT_ATOMS: atom_id res chain seq x y z
N VAL A 1 5.86 27.75 9.45
CA VAL A 1 6.61 26.95 8.45
C VAL A 1 6.91 27.88 7.29
N GLU A 2 8.19 28.06 6.95
CA GLU A 2 8.63 28.85 5.80
C GLU A 2 8.24 28.15 4.47
N LYS A 3 8.24 28.86 3.33
CA LYS A 3 7.69 28.36 2.06
C LYS A 3 8.27 27.00 1.65
N VAL A 4 7.43 25.96 1.72
CA VAL A 4 7.74 24.63 1.19
C VAL A 4 7.53 24.63 -0.32
N THR A 5 8.53 24.19 -1.07
CA THR A 5 8.46 24.07 -2.53
C THR A 5 8.22 22.62 -2.95
N VAL A 6 7.67 22.42 -4.15
CA VAL A 6 7.51 21.08 -4.75
C VAL A 6 8.84 20.34 -4.85
N ALA A 7 9.91 21.06 -5.21
CA ALA A 7 11.25 20.49 -5.30
C ALA A 7 11.75 19.98 -3.94
N ALA A 8 11.52 20.75 -2.86
CA ALA A 8 11.92 20.36 -1.51
C ALA A 8 11.19 19.09 -1.03
N VAL A 9 9.89 18.96 -1.36
CA VAL A 9 9.11 17.74 -1.04
C VAL A 9 9.65 16.53 -1.80
N ARG A 10 9.92 16.69 -3.10
CA ARG A 10 10.42 15.60 -3.95
C ARG A 10 11.79 15.10 -3.49
N ASP A 11 12.70 16.01 -3.20
CA ASP A 11 14.03 15.69 -2.69
C ASP A 11 13.96 14.98 -1.33
N ALA A 12 13.14 15.48 -0.39
CA ALA A 12 12.97 14.85 0.91
C ALA A 12 12.41 13.42 0.81
N TRP A 13 11.44 13.20 -0.08
CA TRP A 13 10.86 11.88 -0.36
C TRP A 13 11.92 10.92 -0.91
N GLN A 14 12.68 11.35 -1.92
CA GLN A 14 13.73 10.55 -2.55
C GLN A 14 14.87 10.21 -1.60
N ARG A 15 15.16 11.04 -0.59
CA ARG A 15 16.23 10.75 0.38
C ARG A 15 15.83 9.76 1.46
N ARG A 16 14.55 9.69 1.82
CA ARG A 16 14.09 9.04 3.06
C ARG A 16 13.15 7.86 2.86
N ILE A 17 12.42 7.82 1.74
CA ILE A 17 11.43 6.78 1.51
C ILE A 17 11.98 5.78 0.51
N ARG A 18 12.04 4.52 0.92
CA ARG A 18 12.50 3.40 0.11
C ARG A 18 11.43 2.32 0.08
N PRO A 19 11.14 1.71 -1.09
CA PRO A 19 10.06 0.73 -1.21
C PRO A 19 10.19 -0.48 -0.27
N ASP A 20 11.42 -0.95 -0.05
CA ASP A 20 11.78 -2.04 0.86
C ASP A 20 11.52 -1.72 2.34
N GLN A 21 11.35 -0.45 2.69
CA GLN A 21 11.10 0.02 4.06
C GLN A 21 9.62 0.36 4.32
N LEU A 22 8.74 0.15 3.33
CA LEU A 22 7.33 0.44 3.46
C LEU A 22 6.61 -0.66 4.23
N ILE A 23 6.14 -0.33 5.43
CA ILE A 23 5.32 -1.24 6.24
C ILE A 23 3.85 -0.96 5.93
N THR A 24 3.13 -1.99 5.47
CA THR A 24 1.68 -1.93 5.27
C THR A 24 1.03 -2.88 6.26
N VAL A 25 0.20 -2.34 7.15
CA VAL A 25 -0.64 -3.13 8.06
C VAL A 25 -2.01 -3.26 7.42
N ILE A 26 -2.37 -4.48 7.03
CA ILE A 26 -3.73 -4.81 6.61
C ILE A 26 -4.45 -5.31 7.85
N ALA A 27 -5.35 -4.48 8.40
CA ALA A 27 -6.23 -4.93 9.48
C ALA A 27 -7.34 -5.80 8.87
N GLY A 28 -7.28 -7.10 9.12
CA GLY A 28 -8.31 -8.07 8.75
C GLY A 28 -8.46 -9.06 9.88
N GLY A 29 -9.62 -9.04 10.53
CA GLY A 29 -10.05 -10.04 11.48
C GLY A 29 -11.39 -10.56 11.03
N ASP A 30 -11.46 -11.85 10.76
CA ASP A 30 -12.70 -12.59 10.54
C ASP A 30 -13.39 -12.75 11.90
N GLY A 31 -13.78 -11.62 12.51
CA GLY A 31 -14.06 -11.49 13.94
C GLY A 31 -15.22 -12.33 14.48
N ASP A 32 -15.91 -13.08 13.61
CA ASP A 32 -16.99 -14.00 13.99
C ASP A 32 -17.23 -15.12 12.94
N ARG A 33 -16.19 -15.63 12.29
CA ARG A 33 -16.34 -16.79 11.41
C ARG A 33 -15.55 -17.97 11.98
N ALA A 34 -16.29 -19.06 12.17
CA ALA A 34 -15.70 -20.39 12.25
C ALA A 34 -14.79 -20.61 11.02
N PRO A 35 -13.72 -21.42 11.13
CA PRO A 35 -12.74 -21.57 10.07
C PRO A 35 -13.37 -22.29 8.88
N ASP A 36 -13.99 -21.55 7.97
CA ASP A 36 -14.55 -22.08 6.73
C ASP A 36 -13.75 -21.60 5.52
N ALA A 37 -13.10 -22.60 4.92
CA ALA A 37 -12.62 -22.70 3.55
C ALA A 37 -11.57 -21.66 3.08
N ALA A 38 -10.32 -22.15 3.02
CA ALA A 38 -9.26 -21.78 2.08
C ALA A 38 -9.48 -20.48 1.27
N ALA A 39 -8.87 -19.40 1.73
CA ALA A 39 -8.71 -18.18 0.94
C ALA A 39 -7.91 -18.49 -0.32
N THR A 40 -8.60 -18.61 -1.46
CA THR A 40 -7.95 -18.65 -2.77
C THR A 40 -7.65 -17.20 -3.15
N PRO A 41 -6.40 -16.82 -3.47
CA PRO A 41 -6.11 -15.46 -3.90
C PRO A 41 -6.83 -15.18 -5.22
N SER A 42 -7.72 -14.19 -5.21
CA SER A 42 -8.42 -13.72 -6.41
C SER A 42 -7.41 -13.01 -7.31
N ALA A 43 -6.96 -13.71 -8.36
CA ALA A 43 -6.23 -13.10 -9.46
C ALA A 43 -7.17 -12.21 -10.31
N ALA A 44 -6.59 -11.13 -10.84
CA ALA A 44 -7.10 -10.22 -11.87
C ALA A 44 -7.94 -9.01 -11.40
N ILE A 45 -7.24 -7.89 -11.14
CA ILE A 45 -7.65 -6.61 -11.74
C ILE A 45 -7.05 -6.56 -13.14
N THR A 46 -7.84 -6.86 -14.17
CA THR A 46 -7.44 -6.59 -15.55
C THR A 46 -7.81 -5.13 -15.85
N ASP A 47 -6.85 -4.23 -15.73
CA ASP A 47 -6.89 -2.94 -16.42
C ASP A 47 -6.16 -3.10 -17.76
N GLY A 48 -6.81 -2.68 -18.85
CA GLY A 48 -6.22 -2.74 -20.19
C GLY A 48 -7.18 -3.22 -21.27
N ALA A 49 -8.20 -2.42 -21.58
CA ALA A 49 -8.84 -2.45 -22.89
C ALA A 49 -7.94 -1.73 -23.90
N ASN A 50 -7.36 -2.49 -24.82
CA ASN A 50 -6.99 -2.03 -26.16
C ASN A 50 -7.04 -3.20 -27.13
#